data_AF-A0AAV9NXE3-F1
#
_entry.id   AF-A0AAV9NXE3-F1
#
_cell.length_a   1.000
_cell.length_b   1.000
_cell.length_c   1.000
_cell.angle_alpha   90.00
_cell.angle_beta   90.00
_cell.angle_gamma   90.00
#
_symmetry.space_group_name_H-M   'P 1'
#
loop_
_entity.id
_entity.type
_entity.pdbx_description
1 polymer ?
#
loop_
_entity_poly.entity_id
_entity_poly.type
_entity_poly.pdbx_seq_one_letter_code
_entity_poly.pdbx_strand_id
1 'polypeptide(L)'
;MLIGKSLPEYLLIRTAIPALRLIAPLAIVACPVILIARPQAVTQHRWLWAVGVWLIAEAGFFWAVYVPRRLALQKPVTHPAPPSKEKREELVERSHSALSDPEHYLSKWFLNAPLTEIKRENVKEFYAWSFMNKRYEDVSPDEDAELDGYIDQLERKMGRSLGGGKGSAKPLRTTVDPVPMQHRPLVWYLIVLLVESGCALQLRYNGFRFYTSSAVRTRLTFPLGLHSLSRDTSASSRIGYWYREHTSKSKKPVLFVHGIGIGFYTYCTFLTELNSTHSDDGAIGIIAIELTSISSRICAAGPSAAEVKDEIGKILDRHGWDEVVLAGHS
;
A
#
# COMPACT_ATOMS: atom_id res chain seq x y z
N MET A 1 14.01 -8.83 7.58
CA MET A 1 13.00 -9.57 6.80
C MET A 1 12.01 -10.15 7.80
N LEU A 2 10.71 -9.85 7.71
CA LEU A 2 9.72 -10.18 8.77
C LEU A 2 9.49 -11.68 8.96
N ILE A 3 9.86 -12.49 7.99
CA ILE A 3 9.79 -13.94 8.06
C ILE A 3 11.09 -14.45 7.44
N GLY A 4 11.86 -15.23 8.19
CA GLY A 4 13.09 -15.83 7.72
C GLY A 4 12.85 -16.85 6.61
N LYS A 5 13.95 -17.39 6.08
CA LYS A 5 13.93 -18.38 4.99
C LYS A 5 13.94 -19.82 5.51
N SER A 6 13.62 -20.04 6.80
CA SER A 6 13.66 -21.38 7.38
C SER A 6 12.46 -22.22 6.95
N LEU A 7 12.62 -23.54 6.95
CA LEU A 7 11.54 -24.47 6.64
C LEU A 7 10.32 -24.32 7.58
N PRO A 8 10.49 -24.17 8.92
CA PRO A 8 9.36 -23.96 9.81
C PRO A 8 8.55 -22.70 9.47
N GLU A 9 9.22 -21.60 9.15
CA GLU A 9 8.58 -20.34 8.77
C GLU A 9 7.83 -20.46 7.44
N TYR A 10 8.41 -21.16 6.48
CA TYR A 10 7.74 -21.48 5.21
C TYR A 10 6.47 -22.29 5.44
N LEU A 11 6.53 -23.35 6.26
CA LEU A 11 5.38 -24.18 6.60
C LEU A 11 4.31 -23.37 7.35
N LEU A 12 4.73 -22.50 8.27
CA LEU A 12 3.82 -21.59 8.98
C LEU A 12 3.07 -20.68 8.01
N ILE A 13 3.75 -20.01 7.08
CA ILE A 13 3.07 -19.16 6.08
C ILE A 13 2.12 -19.99 5.21
N ARG A 14 2.60 -21.13 4.69
CA ARG A 14 1.85 -21.99 3.78
C ARG A 14 0.60 -22.60 4.41
N THR A 15 0.57 -22.76 5.74
CA THR A 15 -0.61 -23.23 6.49
C THR A 15 -1.50 -22.07 6.95
N ALA A 16 -0.92 -20.94 7.36
CA ALA A 16 -1.67 -19.76 7.81
C ALA A 16 -2.52 -19.13 6.70
N ILE A 17 -2.00 -19.05 5.47
CA ILE A 17 -2.74 -18.49 4.32
C ILE A 17 -4.06 -19.22 4.06
N PRO A 18 -4.09 -20.54 3.82
CA PRO A 18 -5.35 -21.25 3.60
C PRO A 18 -6.23 -21.23 4.86
N ALA A 19 -5.67 -21.36 6.06
CA ALA A 19 -6.43 -21.27 7.30
C ALA A 19 -7.22 -19.95 7.41
N LEU A 20 -6.55 -18.81 7.18
CA LEU A 20 -7.22 -17.49 7.17
C LEU A 20 -8.24 -17.36 6.03
N ARG A 21 -7.97 -17.94 4.86
CA ARG A 21 -8.88 -17.90 3.71
C ARG A 21 -10.14 -18.74 3.92
N LEU A 22 -10.07 -19.80 4.71
CA LEU A 22 -11.21 -20.68 5.00
C LEU A 22 -12.19 -20.08 6.02
N ILE A 23 -11.79 -19.06 6.78
CA ILE A 23 -12.63 -18.45 7.82
C ILE A 23 -13.98 -17.97 7.27
N ALA A 24 -13.98 -17.17 6.20
CA ALA A 24 -15.22 -16.62 5.65
C ALA A 24 -16.14 -17.70 5.03
N PRO A 25 -15.66 -18.63 4.18
CA PRO A 25 -16.48 -19.75 3.70
C PRO A 25 -17.08 -20.58 4.83
N LEU A 26 -16.30 -20.92 5.86
CA LEU A 26 -16.79 -21.68 7.02
C LEU A 26 -17.84 -20.88 7.81
N ALA A 27 -17.61 -19.58 8.02
CA ALA A 27 -18.57 -18.70 8.68
C ALA A 27 -19.89 -18.61 7.91
N ILE A 28 -19.85 -18.49 6.58
CA ILE A 28 -21.04 -18.43 5.73
C ILE A 28 -21.84 -19.73 5.80
N VAL A 29 -21.17 -20.88 5.77
CA VAL A 29 -21.84 -22.20 5.86
C VAL A 29 -22.38 -22.47 7.27
N ALA A 30 -21.66 -22.06 8.32
CA ALA A 30 -22.08 -22.28 9.70
C ALA A 30 -23.20 -21.34 10.15
N CYS A 31 -23.31 -20.13 9.57
CA CYS A 31 -24.25 -19.10 10.01
C CYS A 31 -25.72 -19.57 10.02
N PRO A 32 -26.27 -20.22 8.97
CA PRO A 32 -27.63 -20.76 9.00
C PRO A 32 -27.86 -21.79 10.10
N VAL A 33 -26.88 -22.68 10.33
CA VAL A 33 -26.96 -23.71 11.38
C VAL A 33 -27.04 -23.06 12.76
N ILE A 34 -26.24 -22.02 13.01
CA ILE A 34 -26.23 -21.28 14.28
C ILE A 34 -27.54 -20.51 14.50
N LEU A 35 -28.11 -19.93 13.44
CA LEU A 35 -29.36 -19.16 13.53
C LEU A 35 -30.60 -20.06 13.73
N ILE A 36 -30.56 -21.30 13.21
CA ILE A 36 -31.66 -22.27 13.33
C ILE A 36 -31.54 -23.10 14.62
N ALA A 37 -30.33 -23.43 15.06
CA ALA A 37 -30.10 -24.17 16.29
C ALA A 37 -30.63 -23.36 17.49
N ARG A 38 -31.52 -23.96 18.28
CA ARG A 38 -32.16 -23.28 19.41
C ARG A 38 -31.11 -22.72 20.39
N PRO A 39 -31.25 -21.46 20.86
CA PRO A 39 -30.27 -20.81 21.72
C PRO A 39 -29.89 -21.61 22.97
N GLN A 40 -30.81 -22.42 23.51
CA GLN A 40 -30.68 -23.07 24.82
C GLN A 40 -29.42 -23.94 24.98
N ALA A 41 -28.97 -24.67 23.94
CA ALA A 41 -27.76 -25.49 24.02
C ALA A 41 -26.46 -24.69 23.82
N VAL A 42 -26.51 -23.62 23.01
CA VAL A 42 -25.35 -22.74 22.73
C VAL A 42 -25.14 -21.73 23.86
N THR A 43 -26.20 -21.30 24.54
CA THR A 43 -26.14 -20.36 25.67
C THR A 43 -25.58 -20.97 26.95
N GLN A 44 -25.58 -22.30 27.08
CA GLN A 44 -25.01 -22.97 28.26
C GLN A 44 -23.48 -22.85 28.31
N HIS A 45 -22.81 -22.72 27.17
CA HIS A 45 -21.36 -22.57 27.08
C HIS A 45 -20.99 -21.23 26.45
N ARG A 46 -20.57 -20.28 27.30
CA ARG A 46 -20.24 -18.89 26.89
C ARG A 46 -19.26 -18.80 25.72
N TRP A 47 -18.33 -19.75 25.58
CA TRP A 47 -17.36 -19.78 24.50
C TRP A 47 -17.99 -20.19 23.15
N LEU A 48 -18.94 -21.14 23.13
CA LEU A 48 -19.68 -21.50 21.91
C LEU A 48 -20.52 -20.33 21.42
N TRP A 49 -21.15 -19.60 22.35
CA TRP A 49 -21.86 -18.37 22.03
C TRP A 49 -20.92 -17.32 21.41
N ALA A 50 -19.74 -17.08 21.99
CA ALA A 50 -18.77 -16.12 21.46
C ALA A 50 -18.29 -16.50 20.04
N VAL A 51 -18.01 -17.78 19.81
CA VAL A 51 -17.67 -18.30 18.47
C VAL A 51 -18.83 -18.11 17.50
N GLY A 52 -20.07 -18.40 17.92
CA GLY A 52 -21.26 -18.19 17.10
C GLY A 52 -21.45 -16.73 16.68
N VAL A 53 -21.32 -15.80 17.63
CA VAL A 53 -21.36 -14.35 17.37
C VAL A 53 -20.25 -13.93 16.40
N TRP A 54 -19.04 -14.44 16.59
CA TRP A 54 -17.92 -14.14 15.68
C TRP A 54 -18.15 -14.66 14.26
N LEU A 55 -18.68 -15.88 14.08
CA LEU A 55 -19.00 -16.43 12.77
C LEU A 55 -20.11 -15.63 12.07
N ILE A 56 -21.14 -15.22 12.81
CA ILE A 56 -22.20 -14.33 12.28
C ILE A 56 -21.59 -12.98 11.87
N ALA A 57 -20.74 -12.39 12.71
CA ALA A 57 -20.07 -11.12 12.41
C ALA A 57 -19.14 -11.24 11.19
N GLU A 58 -18.42 -12.34 11.04
CA GLU A 58 -17.54 -12.62 9.90
C GLU A 58 -18.34 -12.77 8.60
N ALA A 59 -19.43 -13.54 8.62
CA ALA A 59 -20.33 -13.68 7.47
C ALA A 59 -20.98 -12.33 7.10
N GLY A 60 -21.42 -11.56 8.10
CA GLY A 60 -21.93 -10.21 7.92
C GLY A 60 -20.90 -9.26 7.34
N PHE A 61 -19.67 -9.28 7.85
CA PHE A 61 -18.56 -8.46 7.34
C PHE A 61 -18.21 -8.82 5.89
N PHE A 62 -18.22 -10.10 5.54
CA PHE A 62 -18.02 -10.55 4.16
C PHE A 62 -19.07 -9.95 3.21
N TRP A 63 -20.36 -10.10 3.53
CA TRP A 63 -21.44 -9.64 2.65
C TRP A 63 -21.68 -8.13 2.69
N ALA A 64 -21.58 -7.48 3.85
CA ALA A 64 -21.90 -6.07 4.02
C ALA A 64 -20.71 -5.14 3.77
N VAL A 65 -19.48 -5.61 3.92
CA VAL A 65 -18.27 -4.78 3.75
C VAL A 65 -17.43 -5.24 2.58
N TYR A 66 -17.01 -6.51 2.55
CA TYR A 66 -16.08 -6.97 1.52
C TYR A 66 -16.70 -7.00 0.12
N VAL A 67 -17.89 -7.60 -0.06
CA VAL A 67 -18.53 -7.72 -1.38
C VAL A 67 -18.83 -6.34 -2.01
N PRO A 68 -19.50 -5.39 -1.33
CA PRO A 68 -19.76 -4.06 -1.90
C PRO A 68 -18.48 -3.30 -2.24
N ARG A 69 -17.46 -3.37 -1.37
CA ARG A 69 -16.15 -2.75 -1.64
C ARG A 69 -15.46 -3.38 -2.83
N ARG A 70 -15.52 -4.71 -2.96
CA ARG A 70 -14.95 -5.43 -4.10
C ARG A 70 -15.61 -4.96 -5.39
N LEU A 71 -16.91 -4.75 -5.42
CA LEU A 71 -17.58 -4.25 -6.62
C LEU A 71 -17.22 -2.77 -6.90
N ALA A 72 -17.15 -1.94 -5.87
CA ALA A 72 -16.88 -0.52 -6.01
C ALA A 72 -15.42 -0.20 -6.39
N LEU A 73 -14.44 -0.94 -5.87
CA LEU A 73 -13.01 -0.68 -6.03
C LEU A 73 -12.40 -1.27 -7.31
N GLN A 74 -13.19 -1.98 -8.13
CA GLN A 74 -12.76 -2.47 -9.44
C GLN A 74 -13.00 -1.45 -10.57
N LYS A 75 -13.51 -0.27 -10.22
CA LYS A 75 -13.65 0.84 -11.17
C LYS A 75 -12.26 1.32 -11.61
N PRO A 76 -12.11 1.73 -12.89
CA PRO A 76 -10.84 2.27 -13.39
C PRO A 76 -10.36 3.44 -12.52
N VAL A 77 -9.05 3.48 -12.28
CA VAL A 77 -8.42 4.58 -11.53
C VAL A 77 -8.40 5.83 -12.40
N THR A 78 -8.63 6.99 -11.79
CA THR A 78 -8.40 8.27 -12.48
C THR A 78 -6.90 8.47 -12.63
N HIS A 79 -6.43 8.42 -13.87
CA HIS A 79 -5.04 8.70 -14.19
C HIS A 79 -4.75 10.21 -14.10
N PRO A 80 -3.54 10.61 -13.67
CA PRO A 80 -3.09 11.98 -13.86
C PRO A 80 -3.01 12.28 -15.36
N ALA A 81 -3.06 13.57 -15.71
CA ALA A 81 -2.89 13.99 -17.10
C ALA A 81 -1.59 13.40 -17.69
N PRO A 82 -1.61 12.91 -18.95
CA PRO A 82 -0.41 12.47 -19.64
C PRO A 82 0.68 13.55 -19.59
N PRO A 83 1.96 13.18 -19.37
CA PRO A 83 3.07 14.13 -19.50
C PRO A 83 3.14 14.70 -20.91
N SER A 84 3.78 15.87 -21.06
CA SER A 84 4.08 16.40 -22.40
C SER A 84 5.01 15.44 -23.15
N LYS A 85 4.99 15.49 -24.48
CA LYS A 85 5.81 14.64 -25.33
C LYS A 85 7.29 14.68 -24.95
N GLU A 86 7.83 15.87 -24.69
CA GLU A 86 9.24 16.06 -24.31
C GLU A 86 9.56 15.34 -23.00
N LYS A 87 8.64 15.40 -22.02
CA LYS A 87 8.79 14.68 -20.74
C LYS A 87 8.65 13.17 -20.91
N ARG A 88 7.82 12.71 -21.85
CA ARG A 88 7.70 11.28 -22.17
C ARG A 88 8.98 10.76 -22.80
N GLU A 89 9.55 11.50 -23.75
CA GLU A 89 10.83 11.18 -24.39
C GLU A 89 11.97 11.12 -23.37
N GLU A 90 12.10 12.12 -22.50
CA GLU A 90 13.10 12.13 -21.42
C GLU A 90 12.93 10.91 -20.49
N LEU A 91 11.68 10.57 -20.13
CA LEU A 91 11.39 9.43 -19.26
C LEU A 91 11.74 8.10 -19.92
N VAL A 92 11.42 7.93 -21.21
CA VAL A 92 11.76 6.74 -21.99
C VAL A 92 13.27 6.59 -22.10
N GLU A 93 13.98 7.65 -22.48
CA GLU A 93 15.44 7.65 -22.61
C GLU A 93 16.11 7.26 -21.29
N ARG A 94 15.71 7.91 -20.18
CA ARG A 94 16.24 7.58 -18.85
C ARG A 94 15.92 6.14 -18.47
N SER A 95 14.69 5.69 -18.70
CA SER A 95 14.27 4.32 -18.39
C SER A 95 15.11 3.31 -19.18
N HIS A 96 15.23 3.49 -20.48
CA HIS A 96 16.03 2.62 -21.35
C HIS A 96 17.50 2.68 -21.00
N SER A 97 18.08 3.84 -20.70
CA SER A 97 19.49 3.97 -20.32
C SER A 97 19.83 3.14 -19.07
N ALA A 98 18.89 3.04 -18.13
CA ALA A 98 19.05 2.29 -16.88
C ALA A 98 18.88 0.77 -17.05
N LEU A 99 18.36 0.30 -18.18
CA LEU A 99 18.20 -1.14 -18.44
C LEU A 99 19.56 -1.79 -18.70
N SER A 100 20.00 -2.67 -17.81
CA SER A 100 21.14 -3.56 -18.05
C SER A 100 20.76 -4.77 -18.91
N ASP A 101 19.56 -5.29 -18.72
CA ASP A 101 19.02 -6.46 -19.43
C ASP A 101 17.58 -6.15 -19.90
N PRO A 102 17.41 -5.59 -21.11
CA PRO A 102 16.09 -5.22 -21.62
C PRO A 102 15.17 -6.42 -21.86
N GLU A 103 15.75 -7.58 -22.17
CA GLU A 103 15.02 -8.82 -22.42
C GLU A 103 14.39 -9.36 -21.13
N HIS A 104 15.21 -9.47 -20.09
CA HIS A 104 14.73 -9.87 -18.78
C HIS A 104 13.73 -8.86 -18.22
N TYR A 105 13.98 -7.57 -18.40
CA TYR A 105 13.04 -6.51 -18.05
C TYR A 105 11.67 -6.73 -18.69
N LEU A 106 11.62 -6.91 -20.02
CA LEU A 106 10.36 -7.18 -20.72
C LEU A 106 9.70 -8.45 -20.19
N SER A 107 10.42 -9.57 -20.11
CA SER A 107 9.84 -10.83 -19.60
C SER A 107 9.21 -10.64 -18.23
N LYS A 108 9.86 -9.93 -17.30
CA LYS A 108 9.33 -9.66 -15.95
C LYS A 108 8.06 -8.81 -15.97
N TRP A 109 8.03 -7.75 -16.77
CA TRP A 109 6.84 -6.90 -16.92
C TRP A 109 5.68 -7.59 -17.64
N PHE A 110 5.96 -8.67 -18.35
CA PHE A 110 4.97 -9.53 -19.00
C PHE A 110 4.76 -10.85 -18.25
N LEU A 111 4.77 -10.82 -16.92
CA LEU A 111 4.45 -11.97 -16.05
C LEU A 111 5.39 -13.18 -16.22
N ASN A 112 6.66 -12.95 -16.52
CA ASN A 112 7.66 -13.96 -16.91
C ASN A 112 7.32 -14.68 -18.22
N ALA A 113 6.61 -14.04 -19.14
CA ALA A 113 6.34 -14.61 -20.46
C ALA A 113 7.64 -14.82 -21.27
N PRO A 114 7.71 -15.86 -22.10
CA PRO A 114 8.76 -16.01 -23.09
C PRO A 114 8.77 -14.83 -24.07
N LEU A 115 9.95 -14.36 -24.45
CA LEU A 115 10.10 -13.23 -25.37
C LEU A 115 9.49 -13.48 -26.76
N THR A 116 9.36 -14.74 -27.16
CA THR A 116 8.69 -15.15 -28.40
C THR A 116 7.19 -14.82 -28.41
N GLU A 117 6.59 -14.68 -27.24
CA GLU A 117 5.17 -14.33 -27.07
C GLU A 117 4.95 -12.82 -26.89
N ILE A 118 6.02 -12.04 -26.71
CA ILE A 118 5.97 -10.58 -26.58
C ILE A 118 6.25 -9.97 -27.95
N LYS A 119 5.22 -9.35 -28.53
CA LYS A 119 5.28 -8.72 -29.85
C LYS A 119 5.09 -7.21 -29.75
N ARG A 120 5.32 -6.50 -30.85
CA ARG A 120 5.29 -5.02 -30.87
C ARG A 120 3.98 -4.45 -30.30
N GLU A 121 2.82 -4.98 -30.67
CA GLU A 121 1.53 -4.49 -30.15
C GLU A 121 1.37 -4.70 -28.63
N ASN A 122 1.97 -5.76 -28.07
CA ASN A 122 1.96 -5.97 -26.62
C ASN A 122 2.80 -4.89 -25.91
N VAL A 123 3.93 -4.52 -26.51
CA VAL A 123 4.81 -3.46 -25.97
C VAL A 123 4.19 -2.08 -26.14
N LYS A 124 3.47 -1.81 -27.24
CA LYS A 124 2.67 -0.59 -27.39
C LYS A 124 1.63 -0.47 -26.28
N GLU A 125 0.91 -1.55 -25.98
CA GLU A 125 -0.06 -1.59 -24.88
C GLU A 125 0.58 -1.33 -23.50
N PHE A 126 1.81 -1.82 -23.30
CA PHE A 126 2.59 -1.57 -22.09
C PHE A 126 3.11 -0.13 -22.00
N TYR A 127 3.59 0.44 -23.09
CA TYR A 127 4.16 1.80 -23.15
C TYR A 127 3.09 2.90 -23.11
N ALA A 128 1.93 2.68 -23.72
CA ALA A 128 0.78 3.56 -23.58
C ALA A 128 0.39 3.72 -22.09
N TRP A 129 0.41 2.61 -21.35
CA TRP A 129 0.17 2.66 -19.90
C TRP A 129 1.32 3.34 -19.14
N SER A 130 2.55 2.87 -19.33
CA SER A 130 3.70 3.27 -18.48
C SER A 130 4.21 4.69 -18.74
N PHE A 131 4.16 5.17 -19.98
CA PHE A 131 4.70 6.49 -20.35
C PHE A 131 3.62 7.52 -20.68
N MET A 132 2.43 7.10 -21.12
CA MET A 132 1.37 8.02 -21.52
C MET A 132 0.21 8.10 -20.52
N ASN A 133 0.16 7.25 -19.48
CA ASN A 133 -0.98 7.16 -18.56
C ASN A 133 -2.32 6.89 -19.28
N LYS A 134 -2.29 6.21 -20.43
CA LYS A 134 -3.47 5.91 -21.26
C LYS A 134 -3.69 4.42 -21.40
N ARG A 135 -4.91 4.04 -21.73
CA ARG A 135 -5.16 2.74 -22.35
C ARG A 135 -4.81 2.84 -23.83
N TYR A 136 -4.39 1.74 -24.43
CA TYR A 136 -3.97 1.74 -25.83
C TYR A 136 -5.10 2.12 -26.78
N GLU A 137 -6.34 1.81 -26.42
CA GLU A 137 -7.53 2.17 -27.20
C GLU A 137 -7.79 3.68 -27.25
N ASP A 138 -7.19 4.46 -26.33
CA ASP A 138 -7.33 5.91 -26.23
C ASP A 138 -6.12 6.67 -26.84
N VAL A 139 -5.20 5.94 -27.49
CA VAL A 139 -3.99 6.49 -28.14
C VAL A 139 -4.34 7.03 -29.53
N SER A 140 -3.91 8.26 -29.82
CA SER A 140 -4.10 8.87 -31.15
C SER A 140 -3.08 8.34 -32.18
N PRO A 141 -3.33 8.48 -33.50
CA PRO A 141 -2.37 8.02 -34.52
C PRO A 141 -0.96 8.62 -34.38
N ASP A 142 -0.86 9.89 -33.98
CA ASP A 142 0.44 10.56 -33.77
C ASP A 142 1.18 9.98 -32.56
N GLU A 143 0.44 9.63 -31.50
CA GLU A 143 1.01 8.97 -30.31
C GLU A 143 1.37 7.52 -30.59
N ASP A 144 0.64 6.82 -31.47
CA ASP A 144 0.99 5.47 -31.89
C ASP A 144 2.33 5.44 -32.64
N ALA A 145 2.56 6.43 -33.51
CA ALA A 145 3.86 6.61 -34.17
C ALA A 145 4.99 6.95 -33.18
N GLU A 146 4.69 7.70 -32.12
CA GLU A 146 5.62 7.96 -31.02
C GLU A 146 5.98 6.67 -30.26
N LEU A 147 4.99 5.81 -29.98
CA LEU A 147 5.21 4.50 -29.35
C LEU A 147 6.08 3.58 -30.21
N ASP A 148 5.89 3.60 -31.54
CA ASP A 148 6.78 2.86 -32.46
C ASP A 148 8.23 3.33 -32.34
N GLY A 149 8.45 4.65 -32.26
CA GLY A 149 9.79 5.21 -32.02
C GLY A 149 10.42 4.76 -30.69
N TYR A 150 9.61 4.59 -29.64
CA TYR A 150 10.07 4.06 -28.35
C TYR A 150 10.41 2.57 -28.42
N ILE A 151 9.64 1.79 -29.18
CA ILE A 151 9.92 0.36 -29.39
C ILE A 151 11.20 0.20 -30.22
N ASP A 152 11.43 1.04 -31.22
CA ASP A 152 12.65 0.98 -32.03
C ASP A 152 13.90 1.27 -31.18
N GLN A 153 13.80 2.18 -30.20
CA GLN A 153 14.88 2.41 -29.22
C GLN A 153 15.17 1.16 -28.39
N LEU A 154 14.12 0.47 -27.94
CA LEU A 154 14.23 -0.77 -27.18
C LEU A 154 14.85 -1.90 -28.02
N GLU A 155 14.39 -2.09 -29.26
CA GLU A 155 14.90 -3.11 -30.19
C GLU A 155 16.37 -2.90 -30.52
N ARG A 156 16.78 -1.63 -30.75
CA ARG A 156 18.19 -1.27 -30.91
C ARG A 156 19.02 -1.66 -29.70
N LYS A 157 18.49 -1.44 -28.49
CA LYS A 157 19.17 -1.81 -27.25
C LYS A 157 19.23 -3.32 -27.01
N MET A 158 18.20 -4.05 -27.43
CA MET A 158 18.16 -5.52 -27.40
C MET A 158 19.07 -6.16 -28.46
N GLY A 159 19.43 -5.43 -29.52
CA GLY A 159 20.15 -5.96 -30.68
C GLY A 159 19.29 -6.87 -31.56
N ARG A 160 17.96 -6.85 -31.40
CA ARG A 160 17.01 -7.60 -32.23
C ARG A 160 15.64 -6.94 -32.28
N SER A 161 14.90 -7.21 -33.35
CA SER A 161 13.52 -6.77 -33.49
C SER A 161 12.52 -7.71 -32.83
N LEU A 162 11.43 -7.15 -32.33
CA LEU A 162 10.29 -7.90 -31.84
C LEU A 162 9.44 -8.38 -33.02
N GLY A 163 8.72 -9.49 -32.82
CA GLY A 163 7.77 -9.96 -33.82
C GLY A 163 6.65 -8.94 -34.06
N GLY A 164 6.20 -8.83 -35.30
CA GLY A 164 5.06 -7.98 -35.66
C GLY A 164 3.71 -8.52 -35.16
N GLY A 165 2.76 -7.63 -34.94
CA GLY A 165 1.40 -7.95 -34.48
C GLY A 165 1.29 -8.17 -32.97
N LYS A 166 0.21 -8.86 -32.55
CA LYS A 166 -0.08 -9.14 -31.13
C LYS A 166 0.25 -10.60 -30.79
N GLY A 167 1.04 -10.79 -29.73
CA GLY A 167 1.33 -12.09 -29.13
C GLY A 167 0.41 -12.41 -27.95
N SER A 168 0.58 -13.60 -27.37
CA SER A 168 -0.22 -14.12 -26.25
C SER A 168 0.12 -13.51 -24.89
N ALA A 169 1.28 -12.87 -24.76
CA ALA A 169 1.73 -12.29 -23.50
C ALA A 169 0.85 -11.10 -23.07
N LYS A 170 0.69 -10.93 -21.75
CA LYS A 170 -0.07 -9.83 -21.15
C LYS A 170 0.85 -8.92 -20.34
N PRO A 171 0.86 -7.60 -20.58
CA PRO A 171 1.64 -6.68 -19.78
C PRO A 171 1.01 -6.49 -18.40
N LEU A 172 1.84 -6.21 -17.40
CA LEU A 172 1.41 -5.68 -16.11
C LEU A 172 1.13 -4.18 -16.24
N ARG A 173 -0.14 -3.77 -16.02
CA ARG A 173 -0.57 -2.37 -16.04
C ARG A 173 -1.31 -2.05 -14.74
N THR A 174 -0.56 -1.70 -13.70
CA THR A 174 -1.04 -1.73 -12.30
C THR A 174 -2.21 -0.78 -11.98
N THR A 175 -2.49 0.21 -12.83
CA THR A 175 -3.59 1.17 -12.65
C THR A 175 -4.77 0.93 -13.60
N VAL A 176 -4.61 0.05 -14.60
CA VAL A 176 -5.63 -0.29 -15.60
C VAL A 176 -6.18 -1.69 -15.36
N ASP A 177 -5.30 -2.64 -15.04
CA ASP A 177 -5.69 -4.03 -14.85
C ASP A 177 -6.49 -4.21 -13.55
N PRO A 178 -7.54 -5.04 -13.55
CA PRO A 178 -8.27 -5.38 -12.34
C PRO A 178 -7.36 -5.94 -11.25
N VAL A 179 -7.39 -5.36 -10.07
CA VAL A 179 -6.60 -5.84 -8.93
C VAL A 179 -7.32 -7.04 -8.31
N PRO A 180 -6.73 -8.24 -8.27
CA PRO A 180 -7.35 -9.39 -7.63
C PRO A 180 -7.48 -9.15 -6.12
N MET A 181 -8.68 -8.73 -5.71
CA MET A 181 -9.01 -8.50 -4.30
C MET A 181 -9.24 -9.82 -3.57
N GLN A 182 -8.71 -9.90 -2.35
CA GLN A 182 -8.91 -11.03 -1.45
C GLN A 182 -9.57 -10.57 -0.16
N HIS A 183 -10.50 -11.37 0.35
CA HIS A 183 -11.09 -11.14 1.65
C HIS A 183 -10.03 -11.29 2.74
N ARG A 184 -10.03 -10.34 3.69
CA ARG A 184 -9.25 -10.42 4.92
C ARG A 184 -10.25 -10.59 6.05
N PRO A 185 -10.21 -11.71 6.81
CA PRO A 185 -11.19 -11.95 7.86
C PRO A 185 -11.06 -10.96 9.01
N LEU A 186 -12.08 -10.83 9.86
CA LEU A 186 -12.07 -9.94 11.02
C LEU A 186 -10.87 -10.20 11.94
N VAL A 187 -10.44 -11.46 12.08
CA VAL A 187 -9.24 -11.81 12.85
C VAL A 187 -7.96 -11.17 12.28
N TRP A 188 -7.87 -10.97 10.96
CA TRP A 188 -6.74 -10.25 10.35
C TRP A 188 -6.72 -8.78 10.80
N TYR A 189 -7.87 -8.11 10.78
CA TYR A 189 -7.96 -6.73 11.25
C TYR A 189 -7.76 -6.61 12.77
N LEU A 190 -8.12 -7.64 13.55
CA LEU A 190 -7.74 -7.72 14.97
C LEU A 190 -6.22 -7.81 15.14
N ILE A 191 -5.53 -8.63 14.34
CA ILE A 191 -4.05 -8.70 14.36
C ILE A 191 -3.45 -7.34 14.03
N VAL A 192 -3.94 -6.66 12.98
CA VAL A 192 -3.49 -5.30 12.62
C VAL A 192 -3.67 -4.34 13.80
N LEU A 193 -4.84 -4.35 14.45
CA LEU A 193 -5.12 -3.51 15.62
C LEU A 193 -4.15 -3.78 16.77
N LEU A 194 -3.85 -5.05 17.06
CA LEU A 194 -2.93 -5.43 18.14
C LEU A 194 -1.49 -5.01 17.84
N VAL A 195 -1.00 -5.29 16.63
CA VAL A 195 0.35 -4.92 16.19
C VAL A 195 0.54 -3.40 16.23
N GLU A 196 -0.44 -2.66 15.73
CA GLU A 196 -0.42 -1.20 15.73
C GLU A 196 -0.50 -0.63 17.13
N SER A 197 -1.30 -1.22 18.02
CA SER A 197 -1.37 -0.82 19.42
C SER A 197 -0.02 -1.05 20.12
N GLY A 198 0.65 -2.17 19.84
CA GLY A 198 2.00 -2.45 20.33
C GLY A 198 3.02 -1.42 19.84
N CYS A 199 3.05 -1.12 18.54
CA CYS A 199 3.98 -0.11 18.00
C CYS A 199 3.64 1.29 18.52
N ALA A 200 2.35 1.64 18.68
CA ALA A 200 1.94 2.90 19.29
C ALA A 200 2.43 3.04 20.74
N LEU A 201 2.35 1.97 21.54
CA LEU A 201 2.89 1.94 22.89
C LEU A 201 4.41 2.09 22.90
N GLN A 202 5.11 1.39 21.99
CA GLN A 202 6.56 1.50 21.84
C GLN A 202 6.99 2.93 21.46
N LEU A 203 6.31 3.56 20.49
CA LEU A 203 6.60 4.93 20.09
C LEU A 203 6.30 5.92 21.23
N ARG A 204 5.15 5.77 21.91
CA ARG A 204 4.81 6.58 23.11
C ARG A 204 5.88 6.47 24.19
N TYR A 205 6.33 5.25 24.50
CA TYR A 205 7.39 5.00 25.47
C TYR A 205 8.71 5.68 25.09
N ASN A 206 8.98 5.83 23.79
CA ASN A 206 10.16 6.50 23.24
C ASN A 206 9.96 8.00 22.96
N GLY A 207 8.99 8.63 23.62
CA GLY A 207 8.79 10.08 23.57
C GLY A 207 8.04 10.61 22.35
N PHE A 208 7.42 9.72 21.55
CA PHE A 208 6.60 10.15 20.43
C PHE A 208 5.15 10.44 20.86
N ARG A 209 4.56 11.46 20.24
CA ARG A 209 3.15 11.83 20.35
C ARG A 209 2.49 11.64 18.99
N PHE A 210 1.28 11.09 18.98
CA PHE A 210 0.52 10.95 17.75
C PHE A 210 -0.41 12.15 17.57
N TYR A 211 -0.38 12.78 16.40
CA TYR A 211 -1.28 13.86 16.00
C TYR A 211 -2.33 13.29 15.07
N THR A 212 -3.58 13.28 15.51
CA THR A 212 -4.71 12.67 14.78
C THR A 212 -5.22 13.60 13.68
N SER A 213 -5.54 13.02 12.51
CA SER A 213 -6.24 13.73 11.42
C SER A 213 -7.72 14.02 11.75
N SER A 214 -8.50 14.54 10.79
CA SER A 214 -9.92 14.84 10.98
C SER A 214 -10.69 13.69 11.63
N ALA A 215 -11.51 14.01 12.65
CA ALA A 215 -12.33 13.04 13.38
C ALA A 215 -13.24 12.21 12.47
N VAL A 216 -13.73 12.79 11.37
CA VAL A 216 -14.56 12.09 10.37
C VAL A 216 -13.75 10.98 9.69
N ARG A 217 -12.55 11.29 9.19
CA ARG A 217 -11.70 10.31 8.50
C ARG A 217 -11.23 9.20 9.44
N THR A 218 -10.89 9.57 10.67
CA THR A 218 -10.55 8.63 11.73
C THR A 218 -11.67 7.62 11.98
N ARG A 219 -12.93 8.07 12.08
CA ARG A 219 -14.10 7.18 12.27
C ARG A 219 -14.41 6.30 11.06
N LEU A 220 -14.04 6.72 9.85
CA LEU A 220 -14.17 5.94 8.62
C LEU A 220 -13.04 4.92 8.43
N THR A 221 -12.11 4.82 9.37
CA THR A 221 -10.98 3.89 9.31
C THR A 221 -11.25 2.64 10.14
N PHE A 222 -11.02 1.47 9.55
CA PHE A 222 -11.18 0.17 10.19
C PHE A 222 -9.91 -0.70 10.04
N PRO A 223 -9.42 -1.32 11.14
CA PRO A 223 -9.86 -1.12 12.52
C PRO A 223 -9.58 0.31 13.00
N LEU A 224 -10.28 0.81 14.01
CA LEU A 224 -9.96 2.11 14.60
C LEU A 224 -8.72 1.96 15.50
N GLY A 225 -7.65 2.68 15.18
CA GLY A 225 -6.38 2.59 15.92
C GLY A 225 -6.50 3.23 17.30
N LEU A 226 -6.02 2.57 18.35
CA LEU A 226 -6.07 3.13 19.71
C LEU A 226 -5.28 4.44 19.82
N HIS A 227 -4.21 4.58 19.03
CA HIS A 227 -3.41 5.79 18.98
C HIS A 227 -4.18 7.00 18.41
N SER A 228 -5.21 6.75 17.60
CA SER A 228 -6.07 7.79 17.02
C SER A 228 -7.00 8.46 18.05
N LEU A 229 -7.06 7.93 19.28
CA LEU A 229 -7.70 8.58 20.43
C LEU A 229 -6.82 9.66 21.08
N SER A 230 -5.67 9.97 20.47
CA SER A 230 -4.83 11.08 20.90
C SER A 230 -5.59 12.41 20.92
N ARG A 231 -5.30 13.25 21.91
CA ARG A 231 -5.87 14.60 22.03
C ARG A 231 -5.19 15.59 21.09
N ASP A 232 -3.99 15.27 20.62
CA ASP A 232 -3.23 16.12 19.72
C ASP A 232 -3.82 16.07 18.30
N THR A 233 -4.12 17.25 17.76
CA THR A 233 -4.73 17.39 16.43
C THR A 233 -3.69 17.80 15.41
N SER A 234 -3.63 17.07 14.31
CA SER A 234 -2.78 17.41 13.16
C SER A 234 -3.15 18.78 12.57
N ALA A 235 -2.15 19.51 12.05
CA ALA A 235 -2.39 20.66 11.18
C ALA A 235 -3.05 20.26 9.86
N SER A 236 -2.84 19.00 9.47
CA SER A 236 -3.47 18.38 8.32
C SER A 236 -4.82 17.78 8.70
N SER A 237 -5.84 18.09 7.91
CA SER A 237 -7.15 17.42 8.03
C SER A 237 -7.14 15.99 7.48
N ARG A 238 -6.09 15.61 6.73
CA ARG A 238 -5.99 14.35 5.97
C ARG A 238 -4.87 13.42 6.42
N ILE A 239 -3.87 13.91 7.14
CA ILE A 239 -2.68 13.15 7.50
C ILE A 239 -2.49 13.19 9.01
N GLY A 240 -2.46 12.01 9.61
CA GLY A 240 -1.96 11.83 10.97
C GLY A 240 -0.45 11.60 10.96
N TYR A 241 0.23 11.85 12.07
CA TYR A 241 1.66 11.63 12.14
C TYR A 241 2.12 11.40 13.58
N TRP A 242 3.24 10.69 13.72
CA TRP A 242 3.99 10.62 14.96
C TRP A 242 5.00 11.76 15.01
N TYR A 243 5.13 12.38 16.18
CA TYR A 243 6.01 13.51 16.41
C TYR A 243 6.87 13.25 17.63
N ARG A 244 8.17 13.47 17.47
CA ARG A 244 9.14 13.61 18.56
C ARG A 244 9.81 14.96 18.43
N GLU A 245 9.90 15.68 19.54
CA GLU A 245 10.46 17.02 19.59
C GLU A 245 11.95 17.04 19.21
N HIS A 246 12.35 18.09 18.50
CA HIS A 246 13.73 18.33 18.10
C HIS A 246 14.42 19.23 19.13
N THR A 247 15.48 18.73 19.75
CA THR A 247 16.31 19.49 20.71
C THR A 247 17.79 19.44 20.39
N SER A 248 18.19 18.63 19.39
CA SER A 248 19.57 18.57 18.90
C SER A 248 20.01 19.91 18.32
N LYS A 249 21.23 20.34 18.64
CA LYS A 249 21.80 21.58 18.09
C LYS A 249 22.70 21.33 16.89
N SER A 250 23.27 20.13 16.80
CA SER A 250 24.22 19.78 15.73
C SER A 250 23.58 19.03 14.56
N LYS A 251 22.38 18.46 14.73
CA LYS A 251 21.73 17.62 13.71
C LYS A 251 20.43 18.24 13.21
N LYS A 252 20.04 17.89 11.98
CA LYS A 252 18.74 18.28 11.43
C LYS A 252 17.63 17.31 11.88
N PRO A 253 16.38 17.77 12.02
CA PRO A 253 15.24 16.90 12.27
C PRO A 253 14.94 16.00 11.05
N VAL A 254 14.22 14.90 11.30
CA VAL A 254 13.88 13.91 10.26
C VAL A 254 12.40 13.95 9.93
N LEU A 255 12.09 14.06 8.65
CA LEU A 255 10.77 13.78 8.10
C LEU A 255 10.79 12.37 7.50
N PHE A 256 10.00 11.47 8.07
CA PHE A 256 9.94 10.07 7.64
C PHE A 256 8.59 9.73 6.99
N VAL A 257 8.62 9.12 5.80
CA VAL A 257 7.43 8.66 5.08
C VAL A 257 7.50 7.14 4.90
N HIS A 258 6.54 6.42 5.49
CA HIS A 258 6.54 4.95 5.40
C HIS A 258 6.00 4.43 4.07
N GLY A 259 6.42 3.22 3.71
CA GLY A 259 5.91 2.49 2.54
C GLY A 259 4.68 1.62 2.83
N ILE A 260 4.25 0.87 1.82
CA ILE A 260 3.12 -0.07 1.92
C ILE A 260 3.42 -1.16 2.96
N GLY A 261 2.50 -1.38 3.89
CA GLY A 261 2.68 -2.40 4.93
C GLY A 261 1.64 -2.37 6.03
N ILE A 262 2.05 -2.73 7.26
CA ILE A 262 1.23 -2.75 8.48
C ILE A 262 1.48 -1.49 9.34
N GLY A 263 1.53 -0.33 8.67
CA GLY A 263 1.87 0.96 9.30
C GLY A 263 3.29 1.00 9.86
N PHE A 264 3.47 1.61 11.03
CA PHE A 264 4.79 1.85 11.61
C PHE A 264 5.51 0.66 12.22
N TYR A 265 4.86 -0.50 12.34
CA TYR A 265 5.46 -1.66 13.01
C TYR A 265 6.86 -2.02 12.47
N THR A 266 7.06 -1.96 11.16
CA THR A 266 8.34 -2.32 10.52
C THR A 266 9.42 -1.25 10.67
N TYR A 267 9.07 -0.07 11.18
CA TYR A 267 9.96 1.08 11.31
C TYR A 267 10.15 1.49 12.77
N CYS A 268 9.36 0.94 13.70
CA CYS A 268 9.37 1.25 15.12
C CYS A 268 10.81 1.23 15.68
N THR A 269 11.57 0.14 15.46
CA THR A 269 12.99 0.02 15.89
C THR A 269 13.88 1.11 15.29
N PHE A 270 13.84 1.28 13.97
CA PHE A 270 14.63 2.29 13.26
C PHE A 270 14.40 3.70 13.83
N LEU A 271 13.12 4.10 13.99
CA LEU A 271 12.77 5.42 14.51
C LEU A 271 13.23 5.63 15.96
N THR A 272 13.19 4.58 16.79
CA THR A 272 13.66 4.67 18.18
C THR A 272 15.18 4.71 18.29
N GLU A 273 15.89 3.98 17.44
CA GLU A 273 17.36 3.90 17.45
C GLU A 273 18.04 5.16 16.94
N LEU A 274 17.36 6.00 16.14
CA LEU A 274 17.90 7.31 15.74
C LEU A 274 18.30 8.20 16.94
N ASN A 275 17.73 7.95 18.11
CA ASN A 275 17.98 8.68 19.34
C ASN A 275 18.61 7.83 20.45
N SER A 276 19.06 6.60 20.17
CA SER A 276 19.61 5.72 21.21
C SER A 276 21.07 6.04 21.58
N THR A 277 21.80 6.79 20.74
CA THR A 277 23.25 6.97 20.83
C THR A 277 23.72 8.39 21.21
N HIS A 278 22.85 9.27 21.72
CA HIS A 278 23.20 10.67 21.97
C HIS A 278 22.67 11.17 23.32
N SER A 279 23.57 11.44 24.29
CA SER A 279 23.20 12.00 25.59
C SER A 279 23.44 13.51 25.72
N ASP A 280 24.34 14.10 24.93
CA ASP A 280 24.85 15.45 25.25
C ASP A 280 24.34 16.55 24.30
N ASP A 281 24.05 16.22 23.04
CA ASP A 281 23.61 17.21 22.03
C ASP A 281 22.08 17.43 22.01
N GLY A 282 21.31 16.59 22.69
CA GLY A 282 19.84 16.58 22.63
C GLY A 282 19.28 15.55 21.65
N ALA A 283 17.96 15.52 21.51
CA ALA A 283 17.24 14.54 20.70
C ALA A 283 17.02 15.03 19.26
N ILE A 284 17.23 14.14 18.30
CA ILE A 284 16.79 14.30 16.91
C ILE A 284 15.27 14.21 16.89
N GLY A 285 14.62 15.33 16.62
CA GLY A 285 13.18 15.36 16.36
C GLY A 285 12.80 14.63 15.08
N ILE A 286 11.65 13.97 15.12
CA ILE A 286 11.14 13.12 14.05
C ILE A 286 9.66 13.42 13.82
N ILE A 287 9.29 13.70 12.57
CA ILE A 287 7.90 13.66 12.09
C ILE A 287 7.78 12.42 11.21
N ALA A 288 7.00 11.43 11.65
CA ALA A 288 6.74 10.22 10.88
C ALA A 288 5.29 10.22 10.36
N ILE A 289 5.13 10.37 9.06
CA ILE A 289 3.85 10.55 8.36
C ILE A 289 3.08 9.23 8.27
N GLU A 290 1.86 9.16 8.83
CA GLU A 290 0.97 8.00 8.72
C GLU A 290 0.07 8.12 7.48
N LEU A 291 0.41 7.35 6.44
CA LEU A 291 -0.40 7.20 5.23
C LEU A 291 -1.36 6.02 5.39
N THR A 292 -2.51 6.26 6.01
CA THR A 292 -3.51 5.22 6.34
C THR A 292 -3.93 4.35 5.14
N SER A 293 -3.95 4.91 3.92
CA SER A 293 -4.32 4.20 2.69
C SER A 293 -3.37 3.08 2.30
N ILE A 294 -2.15 3.05 2.86
CA ILE A 294 -1.14 2.02 2.60
C ILE A 294 -0.71 1.26 3.88
N SER A 295 -1.47 1.38 4.97
CA SER A 295 -1.17 0.78 6.29
C SER A 295 -2.01 -0.46 6.63
N SER A 296 -2.43 -1.27 5.65
CA SER A 296 -3.27 -2.48 5.86
C SER A 296 -4.61 -2.20 6.56
N ARG A 297 -5.18 -1.01 6.35
CA ARG A 297 -6.45 -0.56 6.93
C ARG A 297 -7.49 -0.33 5.84
N ILE A 298 -8.74 -0.54 6.20
CA ILE A 298 -9.87 -0.03 5.43
C ILE A 298 -10.01 1.45 5.76
N CYS A 299 -9.93 2.32 4.76
CA CYS A 299 -10.15 3.76 4.95
C CYS A 299 -10.77 4.41 3.71
N ALA A 300 -10.92 5.74 3.76
CA ALA A 300 -11.23 6.57 2.61
C ALA A 300 -10.07 6.58 1.59
N ALA A 301 -10.34 7.07 0.38
CA ALA A 301 -9.31 7.23 -0.65
C ALA A 301 -8.11 8.06 -0.12
N GLY A 302 -6.91 7.65 -0.53
CA GLY A 302 -5.69 8.37 -0.22
C GLY A 302 -5.62 9.71 -0.95
N PRO A 303 -4.94 10.73 -0.38
CA PRO A 303 -4.64 11.96 -1.09
C PRO A 303 -3.70 11.71 -2.29
N SER A 304 -3.78 12.57 -3.30
CA SER A 304 -2.82 12.64 -4.40
C SER A 304 -1.43 13.08 -3.91
N ALA A 305 -0.39 12.86 -4.72
CA ALA A 305 0.97 13.27 -4.37
C ALA A 305 1.10 14.78 -4.10
N ALA A 306 0.39 15.61 -4.86
CA ALA A 306 0.34 17.05 -4.65
C ALA A 306 -0.33 17.40 -3.31
N GLU A 307 -1.48 16.79 -3.01
CA GLU A 307 -2.15 16.97 -1.72
C GLU A 307 -1.26 16.49 -0.56
N VAL A 308 -0.55 15.36 -0.69
CA VAL A 308 0.38 14.90 0.35
C VAL A 308 1.46 15.94 0.62
N LYS A 309 2.05 16.51 -0.44
CA LYS A 309 3.06 17.57 -0.32
C LYS A 309 2.51 18.79 0.43
N ASP A 310 1.33 19.26 0.05
CA ASP A 310 0.70 20.43 0.68
C ASP A 310 0.36 20.16 2.15
N GLU A 311 -0.15 18.97 2.46
CA GLU A 311 -0.48 18.59 3.84
C GLU A 311 0.76 18.39 4.71
N ILE A 312 1.88 17.89 4.15
CA ILE A 312 3.17 17.82 4.85
C ILE A 312 3.71 19.23 5.12
N GLY A 313 3.60 20.16 4.16
CA GLY A 313 3.99 21.56 4.36
C GLY A 313 3.33 22.16 5.60
N LYS A 314 2.00 22.03 5.73
CA LYS A 314 1.24 22.49 6.91
C LYS A 314 1.73 21.87 8.23
N ILE A 315 2.16 20.60 8.18
CA ILE A 315 2.69 19.89 9.35
C ILE A 315 4.07 20.45 9.73
N LEU A 316 4.95 20.70 8.77
CA LEU A 316 6.26 21.31 8.99
C LEU A 316 6.13 22.73 9.54
N ASP A 317 5.26 23.56 8.94
CA ASP A 317 4.98 24.92 9.38
C ASP A 317 4.52 24.97 10.84
N ARG A 318 3.67 24.01 11.26
CA ARG A 318 3.19 23.91 12.64
C ARG A 318 4.32 23.67 13.65
N HIS A 319 5.37 22.96 13.24
CA HIS A 319 6.52 22.66 14.10
C HIS A 319 7.70 23.61 13.88
N GLY A 320 7.58 24.57 12.96
CA GLY A 320 8.64 25.51 12.62
C GLY A 320 9.88 24.84 12.03
N TRP A 321 9.70 23.80 11.21
CA TRP A 321 10.81 23.06 10.59
C TRP A 321 11.03 23.50 9.14
N ASP A 322 11.97 24.41 8.93
CA ASP A 322 12.34 24.92 7.61
C ASP A 322 13.26 23.95 6.83
N GLU A 323 14.06 23.17 7.57
CA GLU A 323 14.98 22.18 6.99
C GLU A 323 14.84 20.82 7.68
N VAL A 324 14.74 19.77 6.88
CA VAL A 324 14.62 18.38 7.35
C VAL A 324 15.48 17.44 6.52
N VAL A 325 15.91 16.33 7.13
CA VAL A 325 16.33 15.15 6.38
C VAL A 325 15.08 14.36 6.00
N LEU A 326 14.80 14.27 4.69
CA LEU A 326 13.74 13.43 4.18
C LEU A 326 14.22 11.98 4.07
N ALA A 327 13.52 11.08 4.76
CA ALA A 327 13.71 9.65 4.64
C ALA A 327 12.40 8.98 4.22
N GLY A 328 12.47 8.05 3.28
CA GLY A 328 11.31 7.32 2.77
C GLY A 328 11.66 5.87 2.50
N HIS A 329 10.65 5.00 2.54
CA HIS A 329 10.78 3.61 2.14
C HIS A 329 9.64 3.25 1.18
N SER A 330 9.97 2.45 0.16
CA SER A 330 9.14 2.11 -1.00
C SER A 330 9.07 3.22 -2.03
#